data_AF-A0A7D3VZ63-F1
#
_entry.id   AF-A0A7D3VZ63-F1
#
_cell.length_a   1.000
_cell.length_b   1.000
_cell.length_c   1.000
_cell.angle_alpha   90.00
_cell.angle_beta   90.00
_cell.angle_gamma   90.00
#
_symmetry.space_group_name_H-M   'P 1'
#
loop_
_entity.id
_entity.type
_entity.pdbx_description
1 polymer ?
#
loop_
_entity_poly.entity_id
_entity_poly.type
_entity_poly.pdbx_seq_one_letter_code
_entity_poly.pdbx_strand_id
1 'polypeptide(L)'
;MPPRPTGNVLIVGAGPTGLLLAGDLAAAGIGCTVLERRPRETENLTRAFAVHARTLELLDARGVADELVATGERLGGLRLLGAAALNLSRLPGRFPYVLVTPQYETERVLRARALEAGAEIVNGAEVTALRQDAEGVDVDVRMADGSTATRRASYVVGADGVRSTVRRELGLPFPGRAVVRSVMLADVRLDEAPAEVITAGTSGDAFALIAPFGDGWYRVIAWDRRHQAADSEPAGLAEVRDVARRALGSDHGMRDARWTSRFHSDERQVPRYRVGRAFLAGDAAHVHSPAGGQGMNTGMQDAANLGWKLAAELHGWAPSWLLDSYHEERYPVGRQVLRGSGALLRFAMVEQPWLRRARAAAIWTAAHVRPVARRMAGAVSGIDIAYPAPRGAHRLTGMRAPDVPVAGAPGRLYRLLGDGRFVLVVAANDPAVTYLATKRWAGRVHCALAGGATRTTALVRPDGYIAWACDETAPDRRAAAIREALAHWCGRPADRPAHDRERPTRPV
;
A
#
# COMPACT_ATOMS: atom_id res chain seq x y z
N MET A 1 5.20 -30.11 -15.39
CA MET A 1 6.07 -29.33 -14.47
C MET A 1 5.76 -27.86 -14.70
N PRO A 2 5.46 -27.06 -13.67
CA PRO A 2 5.44 -25.61 -13.82
C PRO A 2 6.81 -25.12 -14.33
N PRO A 3 6.85 -24.05 -15.15
CA PRO A 3 8.12 -23.50 -15.63
C PRO A 3 9.02 -23.15 -14.44
N ARG A 4 10.34 -23.36 -14.58
CA ARG A 4 11.29 -22.93 -13.54
C ARG A 4 11.14 -21.41 -13.35
N PRO A 5 11.04 -20.92 -12.11
CA PRO A 5 10.92 -19.49 -11.84
C PRO A 5 12.11 -18.70 -12.41
N THR A 6 11.84 -17.49 -12.91
CA THR A 6 12.87 -16.59 -13.43
C THR A 6 13.44 -15.75 -12.28
N GLY A 7 14.73 -15.89 -12.00
CA GLY A 7 15.39 -15.22 -10.86
C GLY A 7 14.76 -15.56 -9.50
N ASN A 8 15.28 -14.95 -8.43
CA ASN A 8 14.69 -15.10 -7.11
C ASN A 8 14.78 -13.84 -6.24
N VAL A 9 13.72 -13.59 -5.46
CA VAL A 9 13.61 -12.48 -4.51
C VAL A 9 13.34 -13.03 -3.12
N LEU A 10 14.12 -12.56 -2.14
CA LEU A 10 13.83 -12.79 -0.72
C LEU A 10 13.11 -11.57 -0.15
N ILE A 11 11.95 -11.79 0.46
CA ILE A 11 11.18 -10.77 1.16
C ILE A 11 11.29 -11.03 2.65
N VAL A 12 11.76 -10.05 3.42
CA VAL A 12 11.92 -10.17 4.87
C VAL A 12 10.68 -9.56 5.53
N GLY A 13 9.87 -10.38 6.18
CA GLY A 13 8.62 -9.99 6.86
C GLY A 13 7.35 -10.38 6.10
N ALA A 14 6.45 -11.13 6.76
CA ALA A 14 5.16 -11.55 6.23
C ALA A 14 4.00 -10.65 6.70
N GLY A 15 4.24 -9.35 6.81
CA GLY A 15 3.14 -8.37 6.97
C GLY A 15 2.42 -8.09 5.64
N PRO A 16 1.38 -7.23 5.62
CA PRO A 16 0.59 -6.95 4.42
C PRO A 16 1.43 -6.45 3.23
N THR A 17 2.48 -5.67 3.52
CA THR A 17 3.41 -5.18 2.49
C THR A 17 4.19 -6.33 1.84
N GLY A 18 4.78 -7.22 2.65
CA GLY A 18 5.56 -8.35 2.16
C GLY A 18 4.69 -9.38 1.43
N LEU A 19 3.51 -9.69 1.96
CA LEU A 19 2.57 -10.65 1.35
C LEU A 19 2.02 -10.16 0.02
N LEU A 20 1.66 -8.86 -0.09
CA LEU A 20 1.22 -8.29 -1.36
C LEU A 20 2.33 -8.37 -2.42
N LEU A 21 3.56 -7.98 -2.05
CA LEU A 21 4.71 -8.05 -2.93
C LEU A 21 5.01 -9.49 -3.38
N ALA A 22 4.94 -10.44 -2.44
CA ALA A 22 5.18 -11.86 -2.72
C ALA A 22 4.21 -12.40 -3.76
N GLY A 23 2.91 -12.13 -3.58
CA GLY A 23 1.90 -12.57 -4.54
C GLY A 23 2.03 -11.90 -5.90
N ASP A 24 2.45 -10.63 -5.96
CA ASP A 24 2.69 -9.95 -7.24
C ASP A 24 3.88 -10.53 -8.01
N LEU A 25 4.98 -10.79 -7.32
CA LEU A 25 6.17 -11.40 -7.93
C LEU A 25 5.90 -12.83 -8.36
N ALA A 26 5.25 -13.63 -7.50
CA ALA A 26 4.92 -15.01 -7.80
C ALA A 26 3.93 -15.12 -8.98
N ALA A 27 2.91 -14.26 -9.03
CA ALA A 27 1.97 -14.19 -10.17
C ALA A 27 2.67 -13.78 -11.48
N ALA A 28 3.78 -13.02 -11.39
CA ALA A 28 4.63 -12.69 -12.53
C ALA A 28 5.65 -13.79 -12.89
N GLY A 29 5.62 -14.97 -12.25
CA GLY A 29 6.52 -16.09 -12.51
C GLY A 29 7.92 -15.94 -11.92
N ILE A 30 8.10 -15.04 -10.96
CA ILE A 30 9.38 -14.83 -10.25
C ILE A 30 9.44 -15.73 -9.02
N GLY A 31 10.59 -16.36 -8.79
CA GLY A 31 10.82 -17.15 -7.59
C GLY A 31 10.82 -16.25 -6.35
N CYS A 32 9.91 -16.48 -5.40
CA CYS A 32 9.75 -15.59 -4.27
C CYS A 32 9.63 -16.37 -2.97
N THR A 33 10.50 -16.07 -2.00
CA THR A 33 10.44 -16.64 -0.65
C THR A 33 10.31 -15.51 0.37
N VAL A 34 9.30 -15.60 1.23
CA VAL A 34 9.08 -14.71 2.37
C VAL A 34 9.67 -15.34 3.63
N LEU A 35 10.53 -14.60 4.33
CA LEU A 35 11.14 -15.00 5.59
C LEU A 35 10.48 -14.24 6.73
N GLU A 36 9.74 -14.93 7.59
CA GLU A 36 9.02 -14.34 8.73
C GLU A 36 9.55 -14.89 10.04
N ARG A 37 10.03 -14.00 10.91
CA ARG A 37 10.56 -14.34 12.23
C ARG A 37 9.51 -15.00 13.13
N ARG A 38 8.25 -14.57 13.04
CA ARG A 38 7.18 -15.06 13.92
C ARG A 38 6.80 -16.50 13.59
N PRO A 39 6.57 -17.34 14.61
CA PRO A 39 5.84 -18.58 14.44
C PRO A 39 4.45 -18.30 13.87
N ARG A 40 3.92 -19.25 13.09
CA ARG A 40 2.62 -19.14 12.43
C ARG A 40 1.47 -18.89 13.43
N GLU A 41 1.59 -19.42 14.64
CA GLU A 41 0.57 -19.37 15.69
C GLU A 41 0.45 -17.99 16.36
N THR A 42 1.45 -17.11 16.20
CA THR A 42 1.53 -15.80 16.87
C THR A 42 1.16 -14.62 15.95
N GLU A 43 0.50 -14.88 14.82
CA GLU A 43 0.21 -13.88 13.77
C GLU A 43 -0.83 -12.81 14.20
N ASN A 44 -1.56 -13.01 15.30
CA ASN A 44 -2.73 -12.20 15.70
C ASN A 44 -2.44 -10.83 16.35
N LEU A 45 -1.20 -10.33 16.33
CA LEU A 45 -0.83 -9.03 16.90
C LEU A 45 -1.13 -7.89 15.92
N THR A 46 -2.42 -7.65 15.66
CA THR A 46 -2.91 -6.59 14.76
C THR A 46 -2.62 -5.19 15.31
N ARG A 47 -2.20 -4.27 14.43
CA ARG A 47 -2.02 -2.83 14.74
C ARG A 47 -2.88 -1.93 13.85
N ALA A 48 -3.24 -2.40 12.65
CA ALA A 48 -4.05 -1.66 11.70
C ALA A 48 -5.46 -2.26 11.57
N PHE A 49 -6.43 -1.40 11.25
CA PHE A 49 -7.82 -1.81 11.06
C PHE A 49 -8.53 -1.04 9.93
N ALA A 50 -7.83 -0.16 9.20
CA ALA A 50 -8.41 0.68 8.16
C ALA A 50 -7.77 0.40 6.81
N VAL A 51 -8.57 0.05 5.80
CA VAL A 51 -8.16 -0.11 4.40
C VAL A 51 -8.83 0.98 3.57
N HIS A 52 -8.01 1.87 3.02
CA HIS A 52 -8.46 3.05 2.26
C HIS A 52 -8.81 2.70 0.82
N ALA A 53 -9.61 3.56 0.19
CA ALA A 53 -10.10 3.38 -1.19
C ALA A 53 -8.98 3.02 -2.17
N ARG A 54 -7.84 3.73 -2.16
CA ARG A 54 -6.74 3.44 -3.09
C ARG A 54 -6.16 2.04 -2.92
N THR A 55 -6.11 1.54 -1.70
CA THR A 55 -5.65 0.18 -1.42
C THR A 55 -6.68 -0.84 -1.88
N LEU A 56 -7.96 -0.62 -1.62
CA LEU A 56 -9.05 -1.49 -2.13
C LEU A 56 -9.04 -1.58 -3.65
N GLU A 57 -8.74 -0.47 -4.35
CA GLU A 57 -8.56 -0.48 -5.80
C GLU A 57 -7.39 -1.37 -6.27
N LEU A 58 -6.25 -1.32 -5.57
CA LEU A 58 -5.11 -2.21 -5.85
C LEU A 58 -5.46 -3.68 -5.60
N LEU A 59 -6.24 -3.95 -4.55
CA LEU A 59 -6.73 -5.30 -4.24
C LEU A 59 -7.78 -5.78 -5.25
N ASP A 60 -8.60 -4.88 -5.82
CA ASP A 60 -9.58 -5.24 -6.85
C ASP A 60 -8.88 -5.63 -8.16
N ALA A 61 -7.81 -4.90 -8.52
CA ALA A 61 -6.98 -5.30 -9.64
C ALA A 61 -6.42 -6.72 -9.46
N ARG A 62 -6.12 -7.11 -8.22
CA ARG A 62 -5.62 -8.45 -7.85
C ARG A 62 -6.73 -9.48 -7.60
N GLY A 63 -8.00 -9.10 -7.76
CA GLY A 63 -9.15 -10.00 -7.60
C GLY A 63 -9.56 -10.31 -6.15
N VAL A 64 -8.96 -9.67 -5.14
CA VAL A 64 -9.13 -10.03 -3.73
C VAL A 64 -9.88 -8.98 -2.90
N ALA A 65 -10.28 -7.85 -3.49
CA ALA A 65 -10.98 -6.80 -2.76
C ALA A 65 -12.36 -7.23 -2.24
N ASP A 66 -13.14 -8.00 -3.02
CA ASP A 66 -14.49 -8.41 -2.60
C ASP A 66 -14.46 -9.33 -1.37
N GLU A 67 -13.54 -10.28 -1.36
CA GLU A 67 -13.32 -11.16 -0.20
C GLU A 67 -12.97 -10.35 1.03
N LEU A 68 -12.02 -9.41 0.94
CA LEU A 68 -11.63 -8.57 2.07
C LEU A 68 -12.79 -7.66 2.53
N VAL A 69 -13.53 -7.07 1.60
CA VAL A 69 -14.69 -6.21 1.93
C VAL A 69 -15.77 -6.98 2.68
N ALA A 70 -15.92 -8.28 2.46
CA ALA A 70 -16.87 -9.11 3.20
C ALA A 70 -16.49 -9.34 4.68
N THR A 71 -15.25 -9.04 5.07
CA THR A 71 -14.73 -9.26 6.44
C THR A 71 -14.90 -8.07 7.39
N GLY A 72 -15.43 -6.94 6.91
CA GLY A 72 -15.43 -5.71 7.68
C GLY A 72 -16.54 -4.73 7.34
N GLU A 73 -16.55 -3.63 8.09
CA GLU A 73 -17.59 -2.60 8.02
C GLU A 73 -17.17 -1.44 7.11
N ARG A 74 -18.11 -0.87 6.35
CA ARG A 74 -17.83 0.21 5.39
C ARG A 74 -18.13 1.57 6.00
N LEU A 75 -17.14 2.46 6.04
CA LEU A 75 -17.31 3.84 6.48
C LEU A 75 -17.30 4.83 5.32
N GLY A 76 -18.48 5.34 4.99
CA GLY A 76 -18.67 6.41 4.01
C GLY A 76 -18.27 7.81 4.51
N GLY A 77 -17.86 7.95 5.77
CA GLY A 77 -17.38 9.20 6.33
C GLY A 77 -16.39 9.02 7.48
N LEU A 78 -15.45 9.95 7.61
CA LEU A 78 -14.45 9.96 8.68
C LEU A 78 -14.68 11.15 9.61
N ARG A 79 -14.91 10.90 10.90
CA ARG A 79 -15.05 11.98 11.89
C ARG A 79 -13.71 12.68 12.14
N LEU A 80 -13.71 14.00 11.98
CA LEU A 80 -12.62 14.89 12.33
C LEU A 80 -12.85 15.40 13.76
N LEU A 81 -12.10 14.85 14.72
CA LEU A 81 -12.08 15.27 16.12
C LEU A 81 -13.48 15.37 16.77
N GLY A 82 -14.37 14.42 16.45
CA GLY A 82 -15.71 14.32 17.05
C GLY A 82 -16.72 15.39 16.64
N ALA A 83 -16.37 16.34 15.75
CA ALA A 83 -17.22 17.50 15.43
C ALA A 83 -17.85 17.47 14.04
N ALA A 84 -17.11 17.07 13.00
CA ALA A 84 -17.63 17.02 11.63
C ALA A 84 -17.10 15.80 10.88
N ALA A 85 -17.88 15.29 9.92
CA ALA A 85 -17.51 14.13 9.11
C ALA A 85 -17.00 14.55 7.73
N LEU A 86 -15.80 14.10 7.38
CA LEU A 86 -15.31 14.14 6.00
C LEU A 86 -16.06 13.09 5.19
N ASN A 87 -16.89 13.53 4.25
CA ASN A 87 -17.69 12.64 3.42
C ASN A 87 -16.85 11.97 2.32
N LEU A 88 -16.76 10.64 2.36
CA LEU A 88 -16.06 9.81 1.38
C LEU A 88 -16.97 9.21 0.31
N SER A 89 -18.30 9.25 0.49
CA SER A 89 -19.27 8.63 -0.44
C SER A 89 -19.26 9.24 -1.84
N ARG A 90 -18.55 10.35 -2.02
CA ARG A 90 -18.35 11.07 -3.29
C ARG A 90 -16.99 10.82 -3.94
N LEU A 91 -16.15 9.96 -3.36
CA LEU A 91 -14.89 9.58 -3.99
C LEU A 91 -15.18 8.88 -5.33
N PRO A 92 -14.42 9.19 -6.39
CA PRO A 92 -14.58 8.51 -7.67
C PRO A 92 -14.07 7.06 -7.57
N GLY A 93 -14.91 6.11 -7.95
CA GLY A 93 -14.56 4.68 -8.02
C GLY A 93 -15.54 3.79 -7.26
N ARG A 94 -15.25 2.49 -7.25
CA ARG A 94 -16.11 1.45 -6.63
C ARG A 94 -16.05 1.43 -5.10
N PHE A 95 -15.02 2.02 -4.51
CA PHE A 95 -14.77 1.98 -3.08
C PHE A 95 -14.84 3.37 -2.43
N PRO A 96 -15.98 4.08 -2.46
CA PRO A 96 -16.11 5.43 -1.88
C PRO A 96 -16.27 5.38 -0.35
N TYR A 97 -15.38 4.65 0.32
CA TYR A 97 -15.40 4.39 1.75
C TYR A 97 -14.01 3.93 2.25
N VAL A 98 -13.85 3.92 3.57
CA VAL A 98 -12.81 3.16 4.27
C VAL A 98 -13.41 1.85 4.75
N LEU A 99 -12.74 0.73 4.50
CA LEU A 99 -13.11 -0.54 5.08
C LEU A 99 -12.45 -0.68 6.46
N VAL A 100 -13.26 -0.90 7.48
CA VAL A 100 -12.81 -1.24 8.84
C VAL A 100 -12.78 -2.75 8.96
N THR A 101 -11.59 -3.32 8.84
CA THR A 101 -11.34 -4.77 8.95
C THR A 101 -10.01 -5.00 9.66
N PRO A 102 -9.89 -6.02 10.51
CA PRO A 102 -8.64 -6.32 11.21
C PRO A 102 -7.48 -6.60 10.23
N GLN A 103 -6.27 -6.18 10.58
CA GLN A 103 -5.08 -6.45 9.76
C GLN A 103 -4.89 -7.94 9.46
N TYR A 104 -5.21 -8.84 10.39
CA TYR A 104 -5.05 -10.28 10.17
C TYR A 104 -5.96 -10.81 9.05
N GLU A 105 -7.12 -10.21 8.78
CA GLU A 105 -7.95 -10.55 7.62
C GLU A 105 -7.29 -10.11 6.32
N THR A 106 -6.67 -8.93 6.32
CA THR A 106 -5.86 -8.46 5.19
C THR A 106 -4.67 -9.38 4.94
N GLU A 107 -3.94 -9.79 5.99
CA GLU A 107 -2.84 -10.74 5.90
C GLU A 107 -3.31 -12.11 5.41
N ARG A 108 -4.46 -12.61 5.90
CA ARG A 108 -5.05 -13.90 5.48
C ARG A 108 -5.31 -13.92 3.98
N VAL A 109 -6.02 -12.92 3.46
CA VAL A 109 -6.37 -12.81 2.03
C VAL A 109 -5.11 -12.69 1.16
N LEU A 110 -4.16 -11.85 1.57
CA LEU A 110 -2.91 -11.67 0.81
C LEU A 110 -2.01 -12.91 0.85
N ARG A 111 -1.96 -13.61 2.00
CA ARG A 111 -1.22 -14.86 2.16
C ARG A 111 -1.79 -15.95 1.26
N ALA A 112 -3.12 -16.13 1.26
CA ALA A 112 -3.79 -17.09 0.40
C ALA A 112 -3.41 -16.84 -1.07
N ARG A 113 -3.56 -15.60 -1.55
CA ARG A 113 -3.15 -15.21 -2.89
C ARG A 113 -1.67 -15.48 -3.18
N ALA A 114 -0.78 -15.15 -2.24
CA ALA A 114 0.66 -15.35 -2.44
C ALA A 114 1.02 -16.83 -2.60
N LEU A 115 0.42 -17.70 -1.78
CA LEU A 115 0.62 -19.15 -1.85
C LEU A 115 0.02 -19.73 -3.12
N GLU A 116 -1.19 -19.32 -3.50
CA GLU A 116 -1.85 -19.74 -4.76
C GLU A 116 -1.03 -19.35 -6.00
N ALA A 117 -0.37 -18.18 -5.96
CA ALA A 117 0.52 -17.72 -7.01
C ALA A 117 1.89 -18.44 -7.01
N GLY A 118 2.20 -19.24 -6.00
CA GLY A 118 3.43 -20.04 -5.90
C GLY A 118 4.56 -19.42 -5.07
N ALA A 119 4.29 -18.41 -4.23
CA ALA A 119 5.27 -17.90 -3.28
C ALA A 119 5.53 -18.92 -2.14
N GLU A 120 6.76 -19.01 -1.68
CA GLU A 120 7.13 -19.76 -0.47
C GLU A 120 7.07 -18.82 0.74
N ILE A 121 6.52 -19.27 1.87
CA ILE A 121 6.55 -18.52 3.14
C ILE A 121 7.16 -19.40 4.22
N VAL A 122 8.29 -18.94 4.77
CA VAL A 122 9.04 -19.63 5.81
C VAL A 122 8.84 -18.87 7.13
N ASN A 123 7.97 -19.41 7.98
CA ASN A 123 7.77 -18.91 9.34
C ASN A 123 8.90 -19.36 10.28
N GLY A 124 9.11 -18.63 11.37
CA GLY A 124 10.22 -18.87 12.30
C GLY A 124 11.60 -18.59 11.73
N ALA A 125 11.70 -17.88 10.60
CA ALA A 125 12.95 -17.54 9.91
C ALA A 125 13.33 -16.08 10.19
N GLU A 126 14.26 -15.86 11.10
CA GLU A 126 14.78 -14.53 11.42
C GLU A 126 16.00 -14.21 10.55
N VAL A 127 15.91 -13.15 9.74
CA VAL A 127 17.08 -12.59 9.06
C VAL A 127 17.94 -11.84 10.07
N THR A 128 19.24 -12.15 10.05
CA THR A 128 20.23 -11.65 11.02
C THR A 128 21.28 -10.75 10.39
N ALA A 129 21.72 -11.07 9.16
CA ALA A 129 22.69 -10.27 8.41
C ALA A 129 22.42 -10.31 6.90
N LEU A 130 22.97 -9.33 6.18
CA LEU A 130 22.90 -9.27 4.72
C LEU A 130 24.23 -8.77 4.13
N ARG A 131 24.64 -9.38 3.01
CA ARG A 131 25.81 -8.99 2.21
C ARG A 131 25.43 -8.99 0.72
N GLN A 132 25.90 -8.04 -0.07
CA GLN A 132 25.56 -7.98 -1.49
C GLN A 132 26.77 -7.68 -2.37
N ASP A 133 26.71 -8.14 -3.61
CA ASP A 133 27.70 -7.90 -4.66
C ASP A 133 27.02 -7.55 -6.00
N ALA A 134 27.79 -7.59 -7.09
CA ALA A 134 27.29 -7.24 -8.43
C ALA A 134 26.23 -8.23 -8.95
N GLU A 135 26.19 -9.47 -8.47
CA GLU A 135 25.34 -10.55 -8.98
C GLU A 135 24.13 -10.86 -8.09
N GLY A 136 24.20 -10.56 -6.79
CA GLY A 136 23.13 -10.90 -5.86
C GLY A 136 23.35 -10.45 -4.42
N VAL A 137 22.55 -11.05 -3.53
CA VAL A 137 22.51 -10.76 -2.09
C VAL A 137 22.51 -12.07 -1.32
N ASP A 138 23.44 -12.22 -0.39
CA ASP A 138 23.47 -13.28 0.61
C ASP A 138 22.76 -12.81 1.89
N VAL A 139 21.83 -13.64 2.37
CA VAL A 139 21.00 -13.38 3.54
C VAL A 139 21.21 -14.48 4.57
N ASP A 140 21.72 -14.10 5.74
CA ASP A 140 21.93 -15.03 6.84
C ASP A 140 20.65 -15.14 7.68
N VAL A 141 20.12 -16.35 7.77
CA VAL A 141 18.84 -16.68 8.41
C VAL A 141 19.10 -17.58 9.61
N ARG A 142 18.49 -17.24 10.74
CA ARG A 142 18.39 -18.08 11.92
C ARG A 142 16.96 -18.60 12.05
N MET A 143 16.81 -19.91 12.06
CA MET A 143 15.53 -20.59 12.22
C MET A 143 15.15 -20.68 13.71
N ALA A 144 13.86 -20.93 13.99
CA ALA A 144 13.34 -21.03 15.34
C ALA A 144 13.93 -22.19 16.15
N ASP A 145 14.42 -23.24 15.49
CA ASP A 145 15.14 -24.37 16.10
C ASP A 145 16.62 -24.04 16.42
N GLY A 146 17.06 -22.81 16.14
CA GLY A 146 18.43 -22.35 16.34
C GLY A 146 19.38 -22.65 15.18
N SER A 147 18.94 -23.42 14.17
CA SER A 147 19.75 -23.66 12.98
C SER A 147 19.98 -22.36 12.19
N THR A 148 21.12 -22.28 11.50
CA THR A 148 21.49 -21.12 10.70
C THR A 148 21.79 -21.54 9.27
N ALA A 149 21.40 -20.70 8.31
CA ALA A 149 21.63 -20.93 6.89
C ALA A 149 21.79 -19.60 6.15
N THR A 150 22.64 -19.58 5.12
CA THR A 150 22.73 -18.46 4.18
C THR A 150 21.91 -18.77 2.94
N ARG A 151 21.07 -17.82 2.52
CA ARG A 151 20.28 -17.91 1.28
C ARG A 151 20.73 -16.83 0.31
N ARG A 152 21.00 -17.22 -0.94
CA ARG A 152 21.36 -16.30 -2.03
C ARG A 152 20.13 -15.88 -2.83
N ALA A 153 20.03 -14.60 -3.15
CA ALA A 153 18.96 -14.04 -3.97
C ALA A 153 19.45 -13.02 -5.00
N SER A 154 18.67 -12.81 -6.06
CA SER A 154 18.93 -11.74 -7.03
C SER A 154 18.64 -10.35 -6.43
N TYR A 155 17.61 -10.27 -5.59
CA TYR A 155 17.20 -9.08 -4.87
C TYR A 155 16.65 -9.43 -3.47
N VAL A 156 16.75 -8.49 -2.53
CA VAL A 156 16.14 -8.57 -1.20
C VAL A 156 15.23 -7.37 -0.98
N VAL A 157 14.05 -7.60 -0.39
CA VAL A 157 13.15 -6.52 0.05
C VAL A 157 12.87 -6.64 1.55
N GLY A 158 13.30 -5.64 2.32
CA GLY A 158 12.94 -5.47 3.72
C GLY A 158 11.52 -4.93 3.85
N ALA A 159 10.60 -5.78 4.28
CA ALA A 159 9.23 -5.48 4.68
C ALA A 159 9.00 -5.86 6.17
N ASP A 160 10.08 -5.82 6.95
CA ASP A 160 10.23 -6.36 8.31
C ASP A 160 9.95 -5.33 9.42
N GLY A 161 9.21 -4.28 9.07
CA GLY A 161 8.61 -3.34 9.99
C GLY A 161 9.58 -2.32 10.61
N VAL A 162 9.09 -1.61 11.64
CA VAL A 162 9.78 -0.49 12.29
C VAL A 162 11.21 -0.86 12.73
N ARG A 163 11.42 -2.08 13.20
CA ARG A 163 12.72 -2.60 13.66
C ARG A 163 13.48 -3.39 12.58
N SER A 164 13.30 -2.99 11.32
CA SER A 164 13.89 -3.64 10.15
C SER A 164 15.38 -3.99 10.36
N THR A 165 15.68 -5.28 10.27
CA THR A 165 17.05 -5.79 10.19
C THR A 165 17.65 -5.38 8.85
N VAL A 166 16.92 -5.51 7.73
CA VAL A 166 17.44 -5.14 6.40
C VAL A 166 17.93 -3.69 6.38
N ARG A 167 17.15 -2.75 6.94
CA ARG A 167 17.57 -1.34 7.04
C ARG A 167 18.86 -1.16 7.82
N ARG A 168 19.00 -1.87 8.96
CA ARG A 168 20.19 -1.80 9.83
C ARG A 168 21.42 -2.36 9.12
N GLU A 169 21.30 -3.51 8.47
CA GLU A 169 22.39 -4.16 7.73
C GLU A 169 22.84 -3.35 6.51
N LEU A 170 21.94 -2.53 5.94
CA LEU A 170 22.29 -1.55 4.90
C LEU A 170 22.98 -0.28 5.45
N GLY A 171 23.14 -0.15 6.76
CA GLY A 171 23.72 1.03 7.40
C GLY A 171 22.87 2.30 7.21
N LEU A 172 21.58 2.16 6.89
CA LEU A 172 20.72 3.31 6.63
C LEU A 172 20.23 3.93 7.95
N PRO A 173 20.42 5.26 8.15
CA PRO A 173 19.86 5.93 9.31
C PRO A 173 18.34 5.96 9.18
N PHE A 174 17.66 6.10 10.33
CA PHE A 174 16.20 6.27 10.36
C PHE A 174 15.80 7.62 10.99
N PRO A 175 16.10 8.73 10.28
CA PRO A 175 15.89 10.07 10.81
C PRO A 175 14.41 10.35 11.03
N GLY A 176 14.12 11.11 12.09
CA GLY A 176 12.78 11.45 12.52
C GLY A 176 12.69 11.63 14.02
N ARG A 177 11.46 11.74 14.54
CA ARG A 177 11.20 11.99 15.96
C ARG A 177 10.01 11.18 16.46
N ALA A 178 10.03 10.86 17.75
CA ALA A 178 8.84 10.38 18.45
C ALA A 178 7.83 11.54 18.53
N VAL A 179 6.63 11.32 17.99
CA VAL A 179 5.57 12.34 17.90
C VAL A 179 4.58 12.22 19.04
N VAL A 180 4.30 10.99 19.48
CA VAL A 180 3.51 10.71 20.68
C VAL A 180 4.18 9.58 21.42
N ARG A 181 4.44 9.77 22.72
CA ARG A 181 4.93 8.69 23.59
C ARG A 181 3.72 8.06 24.30
N SER A 182 3.90 6.83 24.80
CA SER A 182 2.93 6.20 25.70
C SER A 182 1.51 6.02 25.11
N VAL A 183 1.40 5.68 23.82
CA VAL A 183 0.10 5.28 23.24
C VAL A 183 -0.21 3.86 23.71
N MET A 184 -1.36 3.69 24.33
CA MET A 184 -1.87 2.41 24.81
C MET A 184 -2.77 1.78 23.77
N LEU A 185 -2.64 0.46 23.61
CA LEU A 185 -3.56 -0.37 22.85
C LEU A 185 -4.11 -1.45 23.77
N ALA A 186 -5.40 -1.71 23.68
CA ALA A 186 -6.03 -2.83 24.36
C ALA A 186 -7.06 -3.50 23.46
N ASP A 187 -7.06 -4.83 23.45
CA ASP A 187 -8.14 -5.64 22.91
C ASP A 187 -9.06 -6.08 24.02
N VAL A 188 -10.28 -5.57 23.98
CA VAL A 188 -11.23 -5.67 25.08
C VAL A 188 -12.60 -6.09 24.57
N ARG A 189 -13.42 -6.59 25.50
CA ARG A 189 -14.87 -6.68 25.31
C ARG A 189 -15.54 -5.46 25.91
N LEU A 190 -16.66 -5.06 25.34
CA LEU A 190 -17.50 -3.97 25.83
C LEU A 190 -18.86 -4.57 26.21
N ASP A 191 -19.46 -4.10 27.29
CA ASP A 191 -20.84 -4.46 27.65
C ASP A 191 -21.84 -3.74 26.76
N GLU A 192 -21.51 -2.51 26.37
CA GLU A 192 -22.32 -1.68 25.48
C GLU A 192 -21.54 -1.38 24.20
N ALA A 193 -22.05 -1.85 23.06
CA ALA A 193 -21.45 -1.53 21.76
C ALA A 193 -21.53 -0.02 21.49
N PRO A 194 -20.45 0.64 21.03
CA PRO A 194 -20.51 2.03 20.61
C PRO A 194 -21.50 2.21 19.45
N ALA A 195 -22.18 3.36 19.39
CA ALA A 195 -23.17 3.64 18.34
C ALA A 195 -22.55 3.77 16.94
N GLU A 196 -21.25 4.00 16.85
CA GLU A 196 -20.51 4.17 15.61
C GLU A 196 -19.37 3.15 15.50
N VAL A 197 -19.14 2.67 14.27
CA VAL A 197 -18.06 1.71 13.96
C VAL A 197 -16.69 2.24 14.39
N ILE A 198 -16.42 3.54 14.25
CA ILE A 198 -15.24 4.16 14.87
C ILE A 198 -15.73 5.26 15.79
N THR A 199 -15.58 5.03 17.09
CA THR A 199 -15.86 6.02 18.11
C THR A 199 -14.55 6.63 18.58
N ALA A 200 -14.37 7.93 18.40
CA ALA A 200 -13.16 8.64 18.81
C ALA A 200 -13.51 9.96 19.49
N GLY A 201 -12.75 10.29 20.52
CA GLY A 201 -12.94 11.51 21.27
C GLY A 201 -11.65 11.97 21.94
N THR A 202 -11.69 13.20 22.42
CA THR A 202 -10.55 13.84 23.06
C THR A 202 -11.02 14.81 24.14
N SER A 203 -10.29 14.81 25.25
CA SER A 203 -10.25 15.89 26.23
C SER A 203 -8.86 16.51 26.17
N GLY A 204 -8.63 17.74 26.63
CA GLY A 204 -7.35 18.47 26.42
C GLY A 204 -6.07 17.67 26.78
N ASP A 205 -6.18 16.67 27.65
CA ASP A 205 -5.11 15.74 28.03
C ASP A 205 -5.36 14.26 27.72
N ALA A 206 -6.45 13.89 27.06
CA ALA A 206 -6.81 12.51 26.77
C ALA A 206 -7.26 12.34 25.33
N PHE A 207 -6.92 11.19 24.74
CA PHE A 207 -7.48 10.74 23.48
C PHE A 207 -7.85 9.27 23.59
N ALA A 208 -9.02 8.91 23.08
CA ALA A 208 -9.41 7.52 22.94
C ALA A 208 -10.09 7.27 21.59
N LEU A 209 -9.84 6.10 21.02
CA LEU A 209 -10.51 5.59 19.82
C LEU A 209 -10.86 4.12 20.04
N ILE A 210 -12.09 3.74 19.70
CA ILE A 210 -12.62 2.39 19.75
C ILE A 210 -13.00 1.96 18.34
N ALA A 211 -12.54 0.79 17.91
CA ALA A 211 -12.90 0.17 16.64
C ALA A 211 -13.20 -1.34 16.85
N PRO A 212 -14.24 -1.91 16.23
CA PRO A 212 -14.59 -3.31 16.36
C PRO A 212 -13.66 -4.21 15.53
N PHE A 213 -13.49 -5.44 16.00
CA PHE A 213 -12.91 -6.53 15.21
C PHE A 213 -13.96 -7.33 14.42
N GLY A 214 -15.24 -7.22 14.78
CA GLY A 214 -16.35 -8.01 14.20
C GLY A 214 -16.59 -9.36 14.90
N ASP A 215 -15.68 -9.81 15.76
CA ASP A 215 -15.75 -11.06 16.55
C ASP A 215 -16.23 -10.83 18.01
N GLY A 216 -16.81 -9.66 18.29
CA GLY A 216 -17.19 -9.23 19.63
C GLY A 216 -16.07 -8.60 20.47
N TRP A 217 -14.85 -8.52 19.92
CA TRP A 217 -13.75 -7.76 20.51
C TRP A 217 -13.64 -6.36 19.88
N TYR A 218 -13.03 -5.45 20.64
CA TYR A 218 -12.77 -4.07 20.24
C TYR A 218 -11.32 -3.69 20.49
N ARG A 219 -10.73 -2.96 19.54
CA ARG A 219 -9.45 -2.27 19.70
C ARG A 219 -9.70 -0.92 20.33
N VAL A 220 -9.11 -0.68 21.49
CA VAL A 220 -9.03 0.63 22.12
C VAL A 220 -7.63 1.17 21.92
N ILE A 221 -7.54 2.36 21.34
CA ILE A 221 -6.33 3.19 21.33
C ILE A 221 -6.56 4.29 22.35
N ALA A 222 -5.72 4.35 23.38
CA ALA A 222 -5.81 5.35 24.44
C ALA A 222 -4.48 6.11 24.55
N TRP A 223 -4.55 7.40 24.86
CA TRP A 223 -3.39 8.21 25.14
C TRP A 223 -3.70 9.21 26.24
N ASP A 224 -2.80 9.30 27.21
CA ASP A 224 -2.91 10.20 28.36
C ASP A 224 -1.72 11.14 28.44
N ARG A 225 -1.93 12.43 28.17
CA ARG A 225 -0.90 13.47 28.28
C ARG A 225 -0.34 13.60 29.70
N ARG A 226 -1.11 13.21 30.73
CA ARG A 226 -0.69 13.26 32.14
C ARG A 226 0.24 12.13 32.54
N HIS A 227 0.24 11.02 31.78
CA HIS A 227 0.99 9.82 32.12
C HIS A 227 1.77 9.27 30.92
N GLN A 228 3.07 9.50 30.92
CA GLN A 228 3.98 9.14 29.83
C GLN A 228 4.98 8.08 30.31
N ALA A 229 4.60 6.82 30.18
CA ALA A 229 5.37 5.65 30.57
C ALA A 229 6.27 5.12 29.44
N ALA A 230 7.24 4.27 29.80
CA ALA A 230 8.11 3.58 28.85
C ALA A 230 7.36 2.46 28.12
N ASP A 231 7.76 2.12 26.89
CA ASP A 231 7.17 1.03 26.09
C ASP A 231 7.17 -0.34 26.81
N SER A 232 8.13 -0.56 27.72
CA SER A 232 8.25 -1.80 28.49
C SER A 232 7.19 -1.94 29.59
N GLU A 233 6.48 -0.87 29.91
CA GLU A 233 5.45 -0.86 30.94
C GLU A 233 4.08 -1.24 30.33
N PRO A 234 3.47 -2.36 30.74
CA PRO A 234 2.18 -2.79 30.23
C PRO A 234 1.11 -1.72 30.45
N ALA A 235 0.25 -1.52 29.45
CA ALA A 235 -0.94 -0.68 29.63
C ALA A 235 -1.96 -1.44 30.49
N GLY A 236 -2.25 -0.91 31.68
CA GLY A 236 -3.25 -1.51 32.57
C GLY A 236 -4.66 -1.24 32.07
N LEU A 237 -5.57 -2.23 32.16
CA LEU A 237 -6.95 -2.04 31.71
C LEU A 237 -7.66 -0.90 32.46
N ALA A 238 -7.36 -0.72 33.74
CA ALA A 238 -7.90 0.38 34.55
C ALA A 238 -7.47 1.76 34.02
N GLU A 239 -6.22 1.89 33.56
CA GLU A 239 -5.70 3.12 32.95
C GLU A 239 -6.41 3.41 31.62
N VAL A 240 -6.59 2.40 30.78
CA VAL A 240 -7.30 2.52 29.50
C VAL A 240 -8.76 2.95 29.73
N ARG A 241 -9.44 2.38 30.74
CA ARG A 241 -10.80 2.78 31.15
C ARG A 241 -10.87 4.23 31.59
N ASP A 242 -9.92 4.70 32.40
CA ASP A 242 -9.88 6.11 32.84
C ASP A 242 -9.74 7.07 31.66
N VAL A 243 -8.81 6.78 30.75
CA VAL A 243 -8.63 7.60 29.53
C VAL A 243 -9.88 7.58 28.65
N ALA A 244 -10.50 6.42 28.46
CA ALA A 244 -11.73 6.30 27.69
C ALA A 244 -12.86 7.15 28.29
N ARG A 245 -13.10 7.09 29.61
CA ARG A 245 -14.10 7.92 30.28
C ARG A 245 -13.83 9.40 30.11
N ARG A 246 -12.58 9.84 30.25
CA ARG A 246 -12.23 11.26 30.06
C ARG A 246 -12.40 11.73 28.61
N ALA A 247 -12.02 10.90 27.64
CA ALA A 247 -12.01 11.28 26.23
C ALA A 247 -13.36 11.10 25.53
N LEU A 248 -14.14 10.09 25.92
CA LEU A 248 -15.41 9.69 25.28
C LEU A 248 -16.64 9.95 26.16
N GLY A 249 -16.45 10.20 27.46
CA GLY A 249 -17.54 10.30 28.43
C GLY A 249 -18.01 8.95 29.01
N SER A 250 -17.52 7.83 28.47
CA SER A 250 -17.83 6.46 28.92
C SER A 250 -16.68 5.52 28.55
N ASP A 251 -16.51 4.43 29.30
CA ASP A 251 -15.67 3.29 28.92
C ASP A 251 -16.49 2.12 28.33
N HIS A 252 -17.79 2.30 28.08
CA HIS A 252 -18.64 1.29 27.43
C HIS A 252 -18.68 -0.07 28.15
N GLY A 253 -18.51 -0.07 29.48
CA GLY A 253 -18.41 -1.31 30.26
C GLY A 253 -17.22 -2.19 29.85
N MET A 254 -16.12 -1.55 29.45
CA MET A 254 -14.91 -2.24 28.99
C MET A 254 -14.45 -3.29 29.99
N ARG A 255 -14.23 -4.53 29.56
CA ARG A 255 -13.79 -5.67 30.37
C ARG A 255 -12.98 -6.64 29.53
N ASP A 256 -12.42 -7.66 30.19
CA ASP A 256 -11.69 -8.78 29.59
C ASP A 256 -10.65 -8.32 28.57
N ALA A 257 -9.40 -8.08 29.00
CA ALA A 257 -8.33 -7.71 28.07
C ALA A 257 -7.58 -8.97 27.58
N ARG A 258 -7.73 -9.33 26.31
CA ARG A 258 -6.94 -10.45 25.72
C ARG A 258 -5.51 -10.03 25.38
N TRP A 259 -5.31 -8.74 25.18
CA TRP A 259 -4.01 -8.18 24.82
C TRP A 259 -3.95 -6.71 25.19
N THR A 260 -2.83 -6.27 25.74
CA THR A 260 -2.51 -4.85 25.94
C THR A 260 -1.07 -4.57 25.54
N SER A 261 -0.81 -3.35 25.09
CA SER A 261 0.53 -2.88 24.73
C SER A 261 0.65 -1.39 24.92
N ARG A 262 1.86 -0.93 25.21
CA ARG A 262 2.24 0.48 25.14
C ARG A 262 3.30 0.65 24.06
N PHE A 263 3.20 1.73 23.29
CA PHE A 263 4.21 2.07 22.29
C PHE A 263 4.31 3.58 22.10
N HIS A 264 5.45 4.03 21.61
CA HIS A 264 5.58 5.37 21.07
C HIS A 264 5.32 5.37 19.56
N SER A 265 4.63 6.40 19.11
CA SER A 265 4.42 6.70 17.72
C SER A 265 5.59 7.52 17.19
N ASP A 266 6.38 6.92 16.31
CA ASP A 266 7.46 7.59 15.58
C ASP A 266 6.97 8.19 14.26
N GLU A 267 7.60 9.29 13.84
CA GLU A 267 7.59 9.78 12.47
C GLU A 267 9.02 9.74 11.92
N ARG A 268 9.32 8.71 11.13
CA ARG A 268 10.66 8.44 10.58
C ARG A 268 10.59 7.99 9.13
N GLN A 269 11.63 8.29 8.36
CA GLN A 269 11.78 7.85 6.98
C GLN A 269 13.24 7.60 6.64
N VAL A 270 13.53 6.50 5.95
CA VAL A 270 14.89 6.24 5.44
C VAL A 270 15.23 7.20 4.30
N PRO A 271 16.49 7.63 4.16
CA PRO A 271 16.88 8.56 3.10
C PRO A 271 16.85 7.93 1.70
N ARG A 272 16.96 6.61 1.60
CA ARG A 272 16.97 5.85 0.34
C ARG A 272 16.16 4.58 0.48
N TYR A 273 15.32 4.30 -0.51
CA TYR A 273 14.48 3.10 -0.53
C TYR A 273 15.16 1.92 -1.23
N ARG A 274 16.24 2.19 -1.98
CA ARG A 274 17.07 1.22 -2.70
C ARG A 274 18.53 1.45 -2.37
N VAL A 275 19.25 0.38 -2.11
CA VAL A 275 20.72 0.33 -2.00
C VAL A 275 21.20 -0.90 -2.76
N GLY A 276 21.68 -0.68 -4.00
CA GLY A 276 22.07 -1.76 -4.90
C GLY A 276 20.91 -2.71 -5.21
N ARG A 277 21.04 -3.96 -4.72
CA ARG A 277 20.08 -5.05 -4.88
C ARG A 277 19.15 -5.23 -3.67
N ALA A 278 19.21 -4.34 -2.70
CA ALA A 278 18.34 -4.35 -1.53
C ALA A 278 17.36 -3.16 -1.53
N PHE A 279 16.10 -3.44 -1.18
CA PHE A 279 15.02 -2.46 -1.13
C PHE A 279 14.36 -2.47 0.26
N LEU A 280 13.71 -1.36 0.63
CA LEU A 280 12.89 -1.23 1.84
C LEU A 280 11.48 -0.77 1.46
N ALA A 281 10.46 -1.42 2.02
CA ALA A 281 9.05 -1.10 1.78
C ALA A 281 8.23 -1.07 3.09
N GLY A 282 7.17 -0.26 3.12
CA GLY A 282 6.32 -0.11 4.30
C GLY A 282 7.07 0.42 5.52
N ASP A 283 6.73 -0.07 6.71
CA ASP A 283 7.30 0.35 8.00
C ASP A 283 8.82 0.19 8.11
N ALA A 284 9.45 -0.63 7.25
CA ALA A 284 10.90 -0.71 7.15
C ALA A 284 11.52 0.57 6.57
N ALA A 285 10.79 1.25 5.66
CA ALA A 285 11.20 2.47 4.97
C ALA A 285 10.63 3.75 5.61
N HIS A 286 9.41 3.72 6.13
CA HIS A 286 8.76 4.89 6.73
C HIS A 286 7.74 4.48 7.78
N VAL A 287 7.74 5.18 8.91
CA VAL A 287 6.82 4.94 10.02
C VAL A 287 6.23 6.26 10.39
N HIS A 288 4.91 6.33 10.45
CA HIS A 288 4.19 7.55 10.76
C HIS A 288 3.18 7.30 11.88
N SER A 289 2.57 8.38 12.38
CA SER A 289 1.55 8.26 13.41
C SER A 289 0.35 7.43 12.95
N PRO A 290 -0.26 6.61 13.82
CA PRO A 290 -1.45 5.83 13.49
C PRO A 290 -2.65 6.73 13.12
N ALA A 291 -2.57 8.03 13.39
CA ALA A 291 -3.57 9.00 13.00
C ALA A 291 -3.90 8.90 11.49
N GLY A 292 -5.16 8.59 11.18
CA GLY A 292 -5.65 8.43 9.80
C GLY A 292 -5.47 7.04 9.18
N GLY A 293 -4.86 6.07 9.88
CA GLY A 293 -4.80 4.67 9.43
C GLY A 293 -4.01 4.44 8.12
N GLN A 294 -3.02 5.28 7.81
CA GLN A 294 -2.38 5.29 6.48
C GLN A 294 -1.18 4.34 6.33
N GLY A 295 -0.68 3.70 7.40
CA GLY A 295 0.63 3.01 7.40
C GLY A 295 0.64 1.76 6.56
N MET A 296 -0.20 0.82 6.96
CA MET A 296 -0.47 -0.40 6.20
C MET A 296 -0.84 -0.10 4.73
N ASN A 297 -1.66 0.93 4.50
CA ASN A 297 -2.08 1.35 3.15
C ASN A 297 -0.90 1.86 2.30
N THR A 298 -0.04 2.69 2.88
CA THR A 298 1.13 3.24 2.17
C THR A 298 2.13 2.12 1.87
N GLY A 299 2.38 1.21 2.81
CA GLY A 299 3.24 0.05 2.60
C GLY A 299 2.72 -0.90 1.52
N MET A 300 1.42 -1.22 1.52
CA MET A 300 0.82 -2.02 0.43
C MET A 300 0.94 -1.32 -0.94
N GLN A 301 0.82 0.01 -1.00
CA GLN A 301 1.05 0.76 -2.23
C GLN A 301 2.53 0.78 -2.65
N ASP A 302 3.47 0.74 -1.71
CA ASP A 302 4.90 0.58 -2.03
C ASP A 302 5.16 -0.77 -2.67
N ALA A 303 4.60 -1.85 -2.10
CA ALA A 303 4.70 -3.20 -2.64
C ALA A 303 4.10 -3.27 -4.05
N ALA A 304 2.90 -2.72 -4.26
CA ALA A 304 2.27 -2.66 -5.57
C ALA A 304 3.09 -1.88 -6.60
N ASN A 305 3.80 -0.83 -6.18
CA ASN A 305 4.69 -0.04 -7.05
C ASN A 305 5.98 -0.79 -7.38
N LEU A 306 6.58 -1.49 -6.41
CA LEU A 306 7.86 -2.17 -6.57
C LEU A 306 7.74 -3.50 -7.32
N GLY A 307 6.68 -4.28 -7.07
CA GLY A 307 6.55 -5.65 -7.54
C GLY A 307 6.69 -5.80 -9.06
N TRP A 308 5.95 -5.01 -9.82
CA TRP A 308 6.03 -5.08 -11.29
C TRP A 308 7.37 -4.58 -11.84
N LYS A 309 8.03 -3.63 -11.17
CA LYS A 309 9.34 -3.11 -11.58
C LYS A 309 10.45 -4.14 -11.35
N LEU A 310 10.42 -4.84 -10.21
CA LEU A 310 11.31 -5.96 -9.95
C LEU A 310 11.06 -7.13 -10.91
N ALA A 311 9.80 -7.46 -11.18
CA ALA A 311 9.47 -8.47 -12.19
C ALA A 311 10.01 -8.07 -13.58
N ALA A 312 9.88 -6.80 -13.97
CA ALA A 312 10.41 -6.29 -15.24
C ALA A 312 11.92 -6.45 -15.37
N GLU A 313 12.65 -6.14 -14.28
CA GLU A 313 14.10 -6.29 -14.20
C GLU A 313 14.52 -7.75 -14.33
N LEU A 314 13.88 -8.64 -13.57
CA LEU A 314 14.22 -10.06 -13.55
C LEU A 314 13.86 -10.77 -14.86
N HIS A 315 12.82 -10.29 -15.56
CA HIS A 315 12.50 -10.72 -16.93
C HIS A 315 13.40 -10.07 -18.00
N GLY A 316 14.33 -9.19 -17.61
CA GLY A 316 15.37 -8.64 -18.48
C GLY A 316 14.91 -7.58 -19.48
N TRP A 317 13.73 -6.97 -19.29
CA TRP A 317 13.21 -5.94 -20.19
C TRP A 317 13.08 -4.56 -19.56
N ALA A 318 13.32 -4.42 -18.25
CA ALA A 318 13.28 -3.13 -17.58
C ALA A 318 14.23 -2.12 -18.23
N PRO A 319 13.75 -0.91 -18.54
CA PRO A 319 14.63 0.24 -18.76
C PRO A 319 15.52 0.49 -17.53
N SER A 320 16.76 0.96 -17.74
CA SER A 320 17.74 1.14 -16.65
C SER A 320 17.30 2.07 -15.52
N TRP A 321 16.43 3.04 -15.81
CA TRP A 321 15.88 3.98 -14.84
C TRP A 321 14.70 3.42 -14.03
N LEU A 322 14.11 2.30 -14.49
CA LEU A 322 12.81 1.85 -14.01
C LEU A 322 12.84 1.48 -12.52
N LEU A 323 13.86 0.73 -12.08
CA LEU A 323 13.97 0.37 -10.66
C LEU A 323 14.24 1.58 -9.75
N ASP A 324 14.99 2.57 -10.22
CA ASP A 324 15.26 3.79 -9.45
C ASP A 324 14.00 4.64 -9.26
N SER A 325 13.07 4.59 -10.21
CA SER A 325 11.77 5.24 -10.08
C SER A 325 10.97 4.79 -8.85
N TYR A 326 11.25 3.62 -8.26
CA TYR A 326 10.61 3.21 -7.00
C TYR A 326 10.86 4.25 -5.90
N HIS A 327 12.12 4.68 -5.74
CA HIS A 327 12.46 5.70 -4.76
C HIS A 327 11.86 7.06 -5.15
N GLU A 328 12.02 7.47 -6.40
CA GLU A 328 11.56 8.77 -6.89
C GLU A 328 10.05 8.96 -6.74
N GLU A 329 9.28 7.88 -6.86
CA GLU A 329 7.82 7.90 -6.74
C GLU A 329 7.34 7.72 -5.30
N ARG A 330 7.91 6.78 -4.54
CA ARG A 330 7.37 6.38 -3.23
C ARG A 330 7.95 7.17 -2.06
N TYR A 331 9.18 7.67 -2.18
CA TYR A 331 9.78 8.51 -1.14
C TYR A 331 9.00 9.82 -0.91
N PRO A 332 8.59 10.59 -1.95
CA PRO A 332 7.76 11.78 -1.74
C PRO A 332 6.41 11.48 -1.10
N VAL A 333 5.80 10.33 -1.44
CA VAL A 333 4.53 9.88 -0.84
C VAL A 333 4.71 9.60 0.65
N GLY A 334 5.72 8.81 1.04
CA GLY A 334 6.03 8.57 2.45
C GLY A 334 6.26 9.87 3.22
N ARG A 335 6.99 10.81 2.61
CA ARG A 335 7.27 12.15 3.19
C ARG A 335 5.99 12.99 3.37
N GLN A 336 5.07 12.92 2.42
CA GLN A 336 3.79 13.62 2.48
C GLN A 336 2.91 13.07 3.61
N VAL A 337 2.81 11.74 3.73
CA VAL A 337 2.04 11.07 4.79
C VAL A 337 2.59 11.43 6.17
N LEU A 338 3.91 11.39 6.36
CA LEU A 338 4.57 11.79 7.61
C LEU A 338 4.25 13.23 8.01
N ARG A 339 4.34 14.17 7.06
CA ARG A 339 4.00 15.58 7.32
C ARG A 339 2.53 15.75 7.67
N GLY A 340 1.65 15.03 6.99
CA GLY A 340 0.20 15.05 7.21
C GLY A 340 -0.20 14.52 8.58
N SER A 341 0.31 13.34 8.96
CA SER A 341 0.01 12.70 10.25
C SER A 341 0.41 13.60 11.42
N GLY A 342 1.60 14.18 11.36
CA GLY A 342 2.12 15.00 12.44
C GLY A 342 1.38 16.33 12.56
N ALA A 343 0.97 16.89 11.42
CA ALA A 343 0.14 18.10 11.42
C ALA A 343 -1.24 17.83 12.03
N LEU A 344 -1.89 16.71 11.68
CA LEU A 344 -3.19 16.34 12.22
C LEU A 344 -3.15 16.17 13.74
N LEU A 345 -2.11 15.50 14.25
CA LEU A 345 -1.97 15.29 15.68
C LEU A 345 -1.68 16.60 16.44
N ARG A 346 -0.77 17.43 15.94
CA ARG A 346 -0.52 18.77 16.52
C ARG A 346 -1.77 19.65 16.51
N PHE A 347 -2.56 19.57 15.44
CA PHE A 347 -3.83 20.28 15.30
C PHE A 347 -4.91 19.77 16.29
N ALA A 348 -4.92 18.46 16.58
CA ALA A 348 -5.78 17.86 17.60
C ALA A 348 -5.44 18.33 19.02
N MET A 349 -4.15 18.53 19.33
CA MET A 349 -3.67 18.88 20.68
C MET A 349 -3.64 20.38 20.98
N VAL A 350 -4.25 21.23 20.15
CA VAL A 350 -4.30 22.69 20.35
C VAL A 350 -5.21 23.08 21.52
N GLU A 351 -4.66 23.80 22.52
CA GLU A 351 -5.41 24.25 23.71
C GLU A 351 -5.74 25.76 23.72
N GLN A 352 -4.95 26.59 23.02
CA GLN A 352 -5.12 28.04 22.99
C GLN A 352 -6.52 28.43 22.45
N PRO A 353 -7.32 29.25 23.17
CA PRO A 353 -8.73 29.50 22.84
C PRO A 353 -8.98 30.00 21.41
N TRP A 354 -8.15 30.90 20.90
CA TRP A 354 -8.29 31.42 19.54
C TRP A 354 -7.90 30.38 18.48
N LEU A 355 -6.87 29.55 18.74
CA LEU A 355 -6.50 28.45 17.85
C LEU A 355 -7.57 27.34 17.86
N ARG A 356 -8.28 27.11 18.98
CA ARG A 356 -9.44 26.21 19.03
C ARG A 356 -10.58 26.69 18.13
N ARG A 357 -10.85 28.00 18.09
CA ARG A 357 -11.83 28.59 17.15
C ARG A 357 -11.38 28.46 15.70
N ALA A 358 -10.11 28.76 15.40
CA ALA A 358 -9.54 28.57 14.07
C ALA A 358 -9.61 27.10 13.62
N ARG A 359 -9.35 26.16 14.54
CA ARG A 359 -9.52 24.73 14.32
C ARG A 359 -10.97 24.36 14.00
N ALA A 360 -11.93 24.84 14.79
CA ALA A 360 -13.35 24.57 14.55
C ALA A 360 -13.78 25.10 13.17
N ALA A 361 -13.34 26.29 12.79
CA ALA A 361 -13.58 26.86 11.46
C ALA A 361 -12.96 25.98 10.35
N ALA A 362 -11.70 25.56 10.49
CA ALA A 362 -11.04 24.71 9.51
C ALA A 362 -11.70 23.32 9.37
N ILE A 363 -12.13 22.69 10.48
CA ILE A 363 -12.90 21.44 10.47
C ILE A 363 -14.25 21.66 9.76
N TRP A 364 -14.93 22.76 10.05
CA TRP A 364 -16.18 23.10 9.39
C TRP A 364 -16.00 23.29 7.88
N THR A 365 -14.96 24.03 7.46
CA THR A 365 -14.60 24.20 6.04
C THR A 365 -14.29 22.87 5.37
N ALA A 366 -13.49 22.02 6.02
CA ALA A 366 -13.16 20.68 5.54
C ALA A 366 -14.38 19.79 5.31
N ALA A 367 -15.44 19.97 6.10
CA ALA A 367 -16.66 19.19 6.00
C ALA A 367 -17.70 19.79 5.02
N HIS A 368 -17.81 21.12 4.94
CA HIS A 368 -18.91 21.80 4.25
C HIS A 368 -18.52 22.42 2.90
N VAL A 369 -17.25 22.82 2.72
CA VAL A 369 -16.79 23.43 1.47
C VAL A 369 -16.38 22.33 0.48
N ARG A 370 -17.24 22.07 -0.51
CA ARG A 370 -17.12 20.91 -1.41
C ARG A 370 -15.73 20.72 -2.07
N PRO A 371 -15.08 21.76 -2.63
CA PRO A 371 -13.73 21.59 -3.21
C PRO A 371 -12.68 21.16 -2.17
N VAL A 372 -12.77 21.71 -0.94
CA VAL A 372 -11.85 21.40 0.15
C VAL A 372 -12.10 19.98 0.67
N ALA A 373 -13.36 19.64 0.92
CA ALA A 373 -13.77 18.29 1.34
C ALA A 373 -13.31 17.23 0.33
N ARG A 374 -13.49 17.48 -0.97
CA ARG A 374 -13.05 16.56 -2.04
C ARG A 374 -11.53 16.35 -2.00
N ARG A 375 -10.75 17.43 -1.88
CA ARG A 375 -9.29 17.35 -1.83
C ARG A 375 -8.80 16.61 -0.57
N MET A 376 -9.43 16.85 0.58
CA MET A 376 -9.09 16.13 1.81
C MET A 376 -9.47 14.65 1.73
N ALA A 377 -10.65 14.33 1.21
CA ALA A 377 -11.10 12.96 1.00
C ALA A 377 -10.15 12.22 0.05
N GLY A 378 -9.75 12.87 -1.05
CA GLY A 378 -8.79 12.32 -2.01
C GLY A 378 -7.42 12.06 -1.41
N ALA A 379 -6.91 12.99 -0.59
CA ALA A 379 -5.63 12.84 0.10
C ALA A 379 -5.63 11.74 1.17
N VAL A 380 -6.67 11.67 2.02
CA VAL A 380 -6.76 10.67 3.10
C VAL A 380 -6.92 9.26 2.53
N SER A 381 -7.79 9.10 1.52
CA SER A 381 -8.06 7.80 0.87
C SER A 381 -6.94 7.34 -0.07
N GLY A 382 -5.94 8.19 -0.32
CA GLY A 382 -4.79 7.91 -1.19
C GLY A 382 -5.06 7.98 -2.69
N ILE A 383 -6.29 8.28 -3.12
CA ILE A 383 -6.62 8.30 -4.56
C ILE A 383 -6.05 9.53 -5.28
N ASP A 384 -5.74 10.60 -4.55
CA ASP A 384 -5.11 11.82 -5.09
C ASP A 384 -3.57 11.71 -5.16
N ILE A 385 -3.00 10.56 -4.79
CA ILE A 385 -1.56 10.31 -4.98
C ILE A 385 -1.27 10.35 -6.47
N ALA A 386 -0.27 11.13 -6.85
CA ALA A 386 0.24 11.24 -8.21
C ALA A 386 1.77 11.22 -8.19
N TYR A 387 2.35 10.64 -9.24
CA TYR A 387 3.80 10.58 -9.44
C TYR A 387 4.31 11.77 -10.25
N PRO A 388 5.57 12.17 -10.08
CA PRO A 388 6.18 13.25 -10.87
C PRO A 388 6.06 12.97 -12.37
N ALA A 389 5.71 14.00 -13.14
CA ALA A 389 5.63 13.94 -14.59
C ALA A 389 6.65 14.91 -15.21
N PRO A 390 7.29 14.55 -16.34
CA PRO A 390 8.18 15.45 -17.07
C PRO A 390 7.49 16.75 -17.48
N ARG A 391 8.26 17.84 -17.63
CA ARG A 391 7.72 19.10 -18.17
C ARG A 391 7.17 18.86 -19.58
N GLY A 392 5.98 19.40 -19.85
CA GLY A 392 5.29 19.22 -21.13
C GLY A 392 4.54 17.87 -21.27
N ALA A 393 4.60 16.99 -20.26
CA ALA A 393 3.79 15.78 -20.25
C ALA A 393 2.29 16.11 -20.17
N HIS A 394 1.46 15.18 -20.64
CA HIS A 394 0.02 15.29 -20.54
C HIS A 394 -0.42 15.40 -19.07
N ARG A 395 -1.48 16.18 -18.80
CA ARG A 395 -1.96 16.43 -17.41
C ARG A 395 -2.33 15.17 -16.62
N LEU A 396 -2.61 14.07 -17.30
CA LEU A 396 -2.94 12.78 -16.68
C LEU A 396 -1.69 11.93 -16.37
N THR A 397 -0.54 12.22 -16.96
CA THR A 397 0.69 11.48 -16.69
C THR A 397 1.05 11.57 -15.21
N GLY A 398 1.36 10.42 -14.61
CA GLY A 398 1.62 10.29 -13.18
C GLY A 398 0.36 10.22 -12.31
N MET A 399 -0.84 10.52 -12.84
CA MET A 399 -2.07 10.38 -12.08
C MET A 399 -2.51 8.91 -11.99
N ARG A 400 -3.21 8.57 -10.91
CA ARG A 400 -3.95 7.32 -10.80
C ARG A 400 -5.01 7.23 -11.92
N ALA A 401 -5.05 6.10 -12.65
CA ALA A 401 -6.12 5.81 -13.58
C ALA A 401 -7.40 5.39 -12.81
N PRO A 402 -8.57 6.01 -13.07
CA PRO A 402 -9.84 5.49 -12.56
C PRO A 402 -10.17 4.14 -13.20
N ASP A 403 -10.96 3.31 -12.50
CA ASP A 403 -11.49 2.07 -13.09
C ASP A 403 -12.55 2.42 -14.15
N VAL A 404 -12.08 2.57 -15.39
CA VAL A 404 -12.94 2.92 -16.53
C VAL A 404 -13.48 1.66 -17.21
N PRO A 405 -14.70 1.74 -17.79
CA PRO A 405 -15.18 0.73 -18.70
C PRO A 405 -14.24 0.59 -19.89
N VAL A 406 -13.97 -0.63 -20.30
CA VAL A 406 -13.24 -0.97 -21.53
C VAL A 406 -14.06 -1.96 -22.35
N ALA A 407 -13.91 -1.96 -23.66
CA ALA A 407 -14.62 -2.89 -24.53
C ALA A 407 -14.08 -4.32 -24.37
N GLY A 408 -14.96 -5.31 -24.54
CA GLY A 408 -14.63 -6.73 -24.41
C GLY A 408 -14.61 -7.22 -22.96
N ALA A 409 -14.33 -8.51 -22.73
CA ALA A 409 -14.13 -9.06 -21.40
C ALA A 409 -12.71 -8.74 -20.90
N PRO A 410 -12.51 -8.38 -19.61
CA PRO A 410 -13.44 -8.37 -18.49
C PRO A 410 -14.26 -7.06 -18.31
N GLY A 411 -14.24 -6.15 -19.28
CA GLY A 411 -15.09 -4.96 -19.31
C GLY A 411 -14.66 -3.79 -18.42
N ARG A 412 -13.62 -3.99 -17.59
CA ARG A 412 -13.09 -2.97 -16.66
C ARG A 412 -11.57 -2.94 -16.68
N LEU A 413 -11.00 -1.74 -16.63
CA LEU A 413 -9.55 -1.52 -16.63
C LEU A 413 -8.86 -2.30 -15.50
N TYR A 414 -9.39 -2.25 -14.28
CA TYR A 414 -8.71 -2.88 -13.14
C TYR A 414 -8.65 -4.40 -13.26
N ARG A 415 -9.64 -5.02 -13.88
CA ARG A 415 -9.61 -6.47 -14.13
C ARG A 415 -8.58 -6.87 -15.19
N LEU A 416 -8.23 -5.96 -16.10
CA LEU A 416 -7.11 -6.17 -17.05
C LEU A 416 -5.74 -5.99 -16.38
N LEU A 417 -5.63 -5.17 -15.33
CA LEU A 417 -4.36 -4.95 -14.61
C LEU A 417 -3.95 -6.15 -13.73
N GLY A 418 -4.85 -7.10 -13.49
CA GLY A 418 -4.63 -8.20 -12.56
C GLY A 418 -3.55 -9.20 -12.94
N ASP A 419 -3.16 -9.23 -14.20
CA ASP A 419 -2.10 -10.09 -14.71
C ASP A 419 -0.70 -9.45 -14.65
N GLY A 420 -0.60 -8.22 -14.12
CA GLY A 420 0.67 -7.52 -13.97
C GLY A 420 1.23 -6.90 -15.26
N ARG A 421 0.46 -6.85 -16.36
CA ARG A 421 0.86 -6.17 -17.60
C ARG A 421 0.39 -4.70 -17.62
N PHE A 422 1.03 -3.91 -18.49
CA PHE A 422 0.53 -2.60 -18.84
C PHE A 422 -0.78 -2.71 -19.62
N VAL A 423 -1.63 -1.70 -19.55
CA VAL A 423 -2.85 -1.60 -20.37
C VAL A 423 -2.82 -0.29 -21.15
N LEU A 424 -2.77 -0.38 -22.47
CA LEU A 424 -2.97 0.73 -23.39
C LEU A 424 -4.47 0.87 -23.68
N VAL A 425 -5.09 1.88 -23.07
CA VAL A 425 -6.49 2.25 -23.33
C VAL A 425 -6.53 3.19 -24.52
N VAL A 426 -7.11 2.74 -25.64
CA VAL A 426 -7.19 3.51 -26.90
C VAL A 426 -8.53 4.22 -27.03
N ALA A 427 -8.46 5.47 -27.52
CA ALA A 427 -9.63 6.36 -27.66
C ALA A 427 -10.57 5.99 -28.82
N ALA A 428 -10.01 5.42 -29.87
CA ALA A 428 -10.75 5.01 -31.06
C ALA A 428 -10.22 3.66 -31.54
N ASN A 429 -11.08 2.91 -32.23
CA ASN A 429 -10.69 1.65 -32.86
C ASN A 429 -9.83 1.95 -34.10
N ASP A 430 -8.52 2.10 -33.90
CA ASP A 430 -7.54 2.28 -34.95
C ASP A 430 -6.70 0.98 -35.07
N PRO A 431 -6.97 0.15 -36.08
CA PRO A 431 -6.33 -1.16 -36.24
C PRO A 431 -4.80 -1.08 -36.34
N ALA A 432 -4.25 0.01 -36.88
CA ALA A 432 -2.80 0.19 -37.02
C ALA A 432 -2.15 0.49 -35.67
N VAL A 433 -2.81 1.30 -34.84
CA VAL A 433 -2.39 1.59 -33.45
C VAL A 433 -2.46 0.34 -32.59
N THR A 434 -3.55 -0.42 -32.69
CA THR A 434 -3.71 -1.69 -32.00
C THR A 434 -2.65 -2.70 -32.46
N TYR A 435 -2.37 -2.83 -33.76
CA TYR A 435 -1.35 -3.73 -34.29
C TYR A 435 0.08 -3.40 -33.80
N LEU A 436 0.45 -2.11 -33.74
CA LEU A 436 1.78 -1.68 -33.31
C LEU A 436 2.06 -1.98 -31.83
N ALA A 437 1.07 -1.76 -30.96
CA ALA A 437 1.19 -2.06 -29.53
C ALA A 437 1.11 -3.57 -29.24
N THR A 438 0.26 -4.29 -29.97
CA THR A 438 -0.04 -5.71 -29.69
C THR A 438 0.98 -6.67 -30.27
N LYS A 439 1.78 -6.33 -31.30
CA LYS A 439 2.71 -7.31 -31.90
C LYS A 439 4.08 -7.40 -31.22
N ARG A 440 4.70 -6.26 -30.90
CA ARG A 440 6.09 -6.19 -30.39
C ARG A 440 6.20 -6.11 -28.86
N TRP A 441 5.09 -5.80 -28.18
CA TRP A 441 4.99 -5.75 -26.72
C TRP A 441 3.86 -6.61 -26.15
N ALA A 442 3.31 -7.56 -26.92
CA ALA A 442 2.18 -8.43 -26.52
C ALA A 442 2.32 -9.09 -25.13
N GLY A 443 3.54 -9.54 -24.80
CA GLY A 443 3.84 -10.18 -23.52
C GLY A 443 3.91 -9.21 -22.33
N ARG A 444 3.86 -7.90 -22.58
CA ARG A 444 4.03 -6.83 -21.57
C ARG A 444 2.86 -5.84 -21.54
N VAL A 445 2.07 -5.77 -22.62
CA VAL A 445 1.04 -4.75 -22.82
C VAL A 445 -0.24 -5.39 -23.37
N HIS A 446 -1.34 -5.14 -22.69
CA HIS A 446 -2.68 -5.29 -23.19
C HIS A 446 -3.13 -4.05 -23.95
N CYS A 447 -3.83 -4.24 -25.06
CA CYS A 447 -4.54 -3.15 -25.74
C CYS A 447 -6.03 -3.32 -25.49
N ALA A 448 -6.70 -2.25 -25.04
CA ALA A 448 -8.13 -2.25 -24.79
C ALA A 448 -8.77 -0.96 -25.34
N LEU A 449 -9.91 -1.08 -26.00
CA LEU A 449 -10.67 0.09 -26.45
C LEU A 449 -11.43 0.69 -25.25
N ALA A 450 -11.43 2.01 -25.12
CA ALA A 450 -12.23 2.68 -24.11
C ALA A 450 -13.72 2.37 -24.30
N GLY A 451 -14.44 2.04 -23.22
CA GLY A 451 -15.87 1.71 -23.26
C GLY A 451 -16.78 2.93 -23.40
N GLY A 452 -16.23 4.14 -23.44
CA GLY A 452 -16.96 5.39 -23.61
C GLY A 452 -16.21 6.37 -24.51
N ALA A 453 -16.92 7.38 -25.01
CA ALA A 453 -16.34 8.39 -25.89
C ALA A 453 -15.21 9.16 -25.17
N THR A 454 -13.99 9.04 -25.69
CA THR A 454 -12.82 9.78 -25.23
C THR A 454 -11.97 10.17 -26.42
N ARG A 455 -11.17 11.23 -26.27
CA ARG A 455 -10.11 11.60 -27.23
C ARG A 455 -8.73 11.19 -26.73
N THR A 456 -8.63 10.81 -25.46
CA THR A 456 -7.37 10.52 -24.79
C THR A 456 -7.01 9.05 -24.93
N THR A 457 -5.83 8.77 -25.47
CA THR A 457 -5.18 7.46 -25.37
C THR A 457 -4.25 7.47 -24.16
N ALA A 458 -4.26 6.41 -23.36
CA ALA A 458 -3.46 6.33 -22.13
C ALA A 458 -2.79 4.97 -21.95
N LEU A 459 -1.51 4.98 -21.59
CA LEU A 459 -0.76 3.80 -21.15
C LEU A 459 -0.81 3.74 -19.62
N VAL A 460 -1.47 2.72 -19.10
CA VAL A 460 -1.64 2.47 -17.67
C VAL A 460 -0.67 1.39 -17.23
N ARG A 461 0.04 1.65 -16.14
CA ARG A 461 1.00 0.74 -15.50
C ARG A 461 0.30 -0.37 -14.72
N PRO A 462 0.97 -1.49 -14.43
CA PRO A 462 0.44 -2.56 -13.59
C PRO A 462 -0.04 -2.12 -12.20
N ASP A 463 0.52 -1.02 -11.66
CA ASP A 463 0.09 -0.44 -10.38
C ASP A 463 -1.07 0.56 -10.52
N GLY A 464 -1.68 0.70 -11.70
CA GLY A 464 -2.85 1.54 -11.95
C GLY A 464 -2.57 3.04 -12.08
N TYR A 465 -1.32 3.42 -12.36
CA TYR A 465 -0.94 4.81 -12.65
C TYR A 465 -0.74 5.02 -14.15
N ILE A 466 -1.06 6.21 -14.64
CA ILE A 466 -0.91 6.57 -16.06
C ILE A 466 0.57 6.90 -16.32
N ALA A 467 1.27 6.00 -17.01
CA ALA A 467 2.64 6.19 -17.45
C ALA A 467 2.76 7.27 -18.53
N TRP A 468 1.78 7.34 -19.43
CA TRP A 468 1.75 8.25 -20.56
C TRP A 468 0.32 8.44 -21.06
N ALA A 469 0.01 9.61 -21.61
CA ALA A 469 -1.26 9.88 -22.28
C ALA A 469 -1.10 10.89 -23.41
N CYS A 470 -1.99 10.86 -24.41
CA CYS A 470 -2.07 11.88 -25.46
C CYS A 470 -3.51 12.09 -25.95
N ASP A 471 -3.79 13.30 -26.43
CA ASP A 471 -5.05 13.66 -27.11
C ASP A 471 -4.89 13.76 -28.64
N GLU A 472 -3.76 13.29 -29.19
CA GLU A 472 -3.50 13.33 -30.63
C GLU A 472 -4.50 12.46 -31.41
N THR A 473 -5.12 13.06 -32.42
CA THR A 473 -6.16 12.41 -33.23
C THR A 473 -5.61 11.91 -34.57
N ALA A 474 -4.52 12.49 -35.08
CA ALA A 474 -3.89 12.06 -36.33
C ALA A 474 -3.25 10.66 -36.15
N PRO A 475 -3.64 9.65 -36.96
CA PRO A 475 -3.20 8.26 -36.79
C PRO A 475 -1.68 8.09 -36.70
N ASP A 476 -0.92 8.68 -37.61
CA ASP A 476 0.54 8.50 -37.68
C ASP A 476 1.28 9.11 -36.49
N ARG A 477 0.88 10.32 -36.08
CA ARG A 477 1.49 11.01 -34.93
C ARG A 477 1.14 10.30 -33.63
N ARG A 478 -0.11 9.85 -33.48
CA ARG A 478 -0.54 9.03 -32.33
C ARG A 478 0.24 7.70 -32.27
N ALA A 479 0.36 7.00 -33.40
CA ALA A 479 1.10 5.76 -33.49
C ALA A 479 2.59 5.93 -33.14
N ALA A 480 3.22 7.02 -33.59
CA ALA A 480 4.60 7.36 -33.23
C ALA A 480 4.75 7.60 -31.72
N ALA A 481 3.87 8.42 -31.14
CA ALA A 481 3.91 8.74 -29.72
C ALA A 481 3.66 7.50 -28.83
N ILE A 482 2.78 6.59 -29.26
CA ILE A 482 2.58 5.30 -28.58
C ILE A 482 3.84 4.45 -28.62
N ARG A 483 4.53 4.33 -29.77
CA ARG A 483 5.78 3.56 -29.86
C ARG A 483 6.85 4.10 -28.94
N GLU A 484 6.99 5.43 -28.86
CA GLU A 484 7.93 6.08 -27.97
C GLU A 484 7.61 5.78 -26.49
N ALA A 485 6.34 5.91 -26.10
CA ALA A 485 5.89 5.60 -24.75
C ALA A 485 6.14 4.12 -24.39
N LEU A 486 5.83 3.18 -25.29
CA LEU A 486 6.07 1.76 -25.09
C LEU A 486 7.56 1.42 -25.00
N ALA A 487 8.41 2.01 -25.84
CA ALA A 487 9.84 1.82 -25.76
C ALA A 487 10.42 2.36 -24.45
N HIS A 488 9.93 3.50 -23.99
CA HIS A 488 10.37 4.14 -22.76
C HIS A 488 9.98 3.34 -21.51
N TRP A 489 8.72 2.90 -21.40
CA TRP A 489 8.19 2.24 -20.19
C TRP A 489 8.28 0.71 -20.22
N CYS A 490 8.05 0.10 -21.38
CA CYS A 490 7.95 -1.35 -21.53
C CYS A 490 9.23 -1.96 -22.10
N GLY A 491 10.29 -1.18 -22.28
CA GLY A 491 11.58 -1.61 -22.81
C GLY A 491 11.58 -1.80 -24.33
N ARG A 492 12.71 -2.28 -24.88
CA ARG A 492 12.88 -2.46 -26.32
C ARG A 492 11.81 -3.40 -26.91
N PRO A 493 11.35 -3.14 -28.15
CA PRO A 493 10.40 -4.02 -28.81
C PRO A 493 11.02 -5.40 -29.04
N ALA A 494 10.21 -6.47 -29.02
CA ALA A 494 10.70 -7.79 -29.36
C ALA A 494 11.19 -7.85 -30.83
N ASP A 495 12.27 -8.61 -31.07
CA ASP A 495 12.85 -8.82 -32.41
C ASP A 495 11.95 -9.66 -33.32
N ARG A 496 11.16 -10.57 -32.73
CA ARG A 496 10.10 -11.34 -33.41
C ARG A 496 8.77 -11.20 -32.67
N PRO A 497 7.63 -11.10 -33.38
CA PRO A 497 6.31 -11.04 -32.77
C PRO A 497 5.95 -12.34 -32.04
N ALA A 498 5.21 -12.24 -30.93
CA ALA A 498 4.94 -13.38 -30.04
C ALA A 498 4.28 -14.59 -30.74
N HIS A 499 3.43 -14.34 -31.75
CA HIS A 499 2.77 -15.40 -32.53
C HIS A 499 3.69 -16.26 -33.40
N ASP A 500 4.94 -15.84 -33.66
CA ASP A 500 5.90 -16.64 -34.45
C ASP A 500 6.71 -17.63 -33.59
N ARG A 501 6.57 -17.62 -32.25
CA ARG A 501 7.26 -18.59 -31.37
C ARG A 501 6.60 -19.98 -31.35
N GLU A 502 5.35 -20.10 -31.82
CA GLU A 502 4.58 -21.35 -31.80
C GLU A 502 4.64 -22.16 -33.09
N ARG A 503 5.37 -21.74 -34.13
CA ARG A 503 5.60 -22.58 -35.32
C ARG A 503 6.83 -23.45 -35.09
N PRO A 504 6.70 -24.78 -34.91
CA PRO A 504 7.86 -25.65 -34.95
C PRO A 504 8.49 -25.52 -36.33
N THR A 505 9.78 -25.21 -36.35
CA THR A 505 10.61 -25.30 -37.55
C THR A 505 10.46 -26.71 -38.10
N ARG A 506 9.80 -26.85 -39.25
CA ARG A 506 9.81 -28.10 -40.00
C ARG A 506 11.27 -28.41 -40.35
N PRO A 507 11.79 -29.60 -40.01
CA PRO A 507 13.09 -30.00 -40.50
C PRO A 507 13.01 -30.17 -42.03
N VAL A 508 14.05 -29.68 -42.70
CA VAL A 508 14.26 -29.75 -44.16
C VAL A 508 14.57 -31.17 -44.58
#